data_AF-A0A952PQW8-F1
#
_entry.id   AF-A0A952PQW8-F1
#
_cell.length_a   1.000
_cell.length_b   1.000
_cell.length_c   1.000
_cell.angle_alpha   90.00
_cell.angle_beta   90.00
_cell.angle_gamma   90.00
#
_symmetry.space_group_name_H-M   'P 1'
#
loop_
_entity.id
_entity.type
_entity.pdbx_description
1 polymer ?
#
loop_
_entity_poly.entity_id
_entity_poly.type
_entity_poly.pdbx_seq_one_letter_code
_entity_poly.pdbx_strand_id
1 'polypeptide(L)'
;MSKEEPTSTTAQPEQMQAQANSGATLNVPNTVTVGRVFLAIGTLCLLWQPADSMKWTAFILTIIVIWMDGIDGYLARKLKQTSKLGGILDIAGDRVVEMAYWICFSVLNWIPVWIPLLFLVRGTFVDAIRAHASEQGFTAFGQNTMMQSPVGKFLVASNFSRFTYAVVKAVAFCLVVGAHTQLGQQWSLEPIAMFFVYFSAVFCVIRGLPVILESKSVFQHRT
;
A
#
# COMPACT_ATOMS: atom_id res chain seq x y z
N MET A 1 -15.92 -68.71 13.22
CA MET A 1 -15.08 -69.13 12.08
C MET A 1 -15.42 -68.16 10.94
N SER A 2 -14.65 -67.07 10.76
CA SER A 2 -13.63 -66.91 9.69
C SER A 2 -14.27 -66.96 8.30
N LYS A 3 -14.23 -65.99 7.37
CA LYS A 3 -13.44 -64.77 7.04
C LYS A 3 -14.36 -63.91 6.10
N GLU A 4 -14.16 -62.63 5.72
CA GLU A 4 -13.05 -61.98 5.01
C GLU A 4 -13.21 -60.44 5.05
N GLU A 5 -12.08 -59.74 5.15
CA GLU A 5 -11.81 -58.35 4.68
C GLU A 5 -11.02 -58.47 3.34
N PRO A 6 -10.67 -57.41 2.57
CA PRO A 6 -11.19 -56.04 2.42
C PRO A 6 -11.30 -55.64 0.90
N THR A 7 -11.27 -54.33 0.59
CA THR A 7 -10.70 -53.62 -0.61
C THR A 7 -11.61 -52.85 -1.60
N SER A 8 -11.08 -51.66 -1.94
CA SER A 8 -11.37 -50.70 -3.03
C SER A 8 -12.28 -49.52 -2.61
N THR A 9 -11.73 -48.36 -2.20
CA THR A 9 -10.99 -47.35 -3.00
C THR A 9 -11.71 -46.95 -4.27
N THR A 10 -12.59 -45.95 -4.14
CA THR A 10 -12.96 -45.05 -5.23
C THR A 10 -13.12 -43.64 -4.66
N ALA A 11 -12.00 -43.06 -4.22
CA ALA A 11 -11.96 -41.62 -3.97
C ALA A 11 -12.09 -40.90 -5.33
N GLN A 12 -13.15 -40.11 -5.45
CA GLN A 12 -13.62 -39.49 -6.67
C GLN A 12 -12.56 -38.51 -7.25
N PRO A 13 -12.19 -38.63 -8.54
CA PRO A 13 -11.26 -37.70 -9.22
C PRO A 13 -11.78 -36.25 -9.31
N GLU A 14 -13.07 -36.02 -9.10
CA GLU A 14 -13.71 -34.71 -9.29
C GLU A 14 -13.30 -33.67 -8.24
N GLN A 15 -13.01 -34.09 -7.01
CA GLN A 15 -12.63 -33.16 -5.94
C GLN A 15 -11.19 -32.65 -6.08
N MET A 16 -10.32 -33.36 -6.81
CA MET A 16 -8.93 -32.93 -7.06
C MET A 16 -8.83 -31.98 -8.26
N GLN A 17 -9.79 -32.02 -9.20
CA GLN A 17 -9.83 -31.10 -10.34
C GLN A 17 -10.44 -29.73 -10.01
N ALA A 18 -11.31 -29.62 -8.99
CA ALA A 18 -11.85 -28.34 -8.54
C ALA A 18 -10.80 -27.44 -7.85
N GLN A 19 -9.75 -28.03 -7.26
CA GLN A 19 -8.62 -27.28 -6.70
C GLN A 19 -7.56 -26.90 -7.74
N ALA A 20 -7.52 -27.60 -8.89
CA ALA A 20 -6.57 -27.33 -9.97
C ALA A 20 -6.95 -26.16 -10.88
N ASN A 21 -8.20 -25.67 -10.81
CA ASN A 21 -8.71 -24.57 -11.65
C ASN A 21 -8.82 -23.21 -10.93
N SER A 22 -8.20 -23.06 -9.75
CA SER A 22 -8.07 -21.76 -9.06
C SER A 22 -6.85 -20.96 -9.53
N GLY A 23 -6.22 -21.38 -10.63
CA GLY A 23 -5.22 -20.59 -11.33
C GLY A 23 -5.88 -19.50 -12.17
N ALA A 24 -5.75 -18.25 -11.71
CA ALA A 24 -5.97 -17.04 -12.50
C ALA A 24 -7.41 -16.73 -12.98
N THR A 25 -8.42 -16.82 -12.12
CA THR A 25 -9.58 -15.94 -12.33
C THR A 25 -9.21 -14.53 -11.86
N LEU A 26 -8.98 -13.63 -12.82
CA LEU A 26 -8.78 -12.20 -12.56
C LEU A 26 -9.97 -11.67 -11.75
N ASN A 27 -9.77 -11.57 -10.44
CA ASN A 27 -10.75 -11.02 -9.54
C ASN A 27 -10.88 -9.52 -9.83
N VAL A 28 -12.10 -8.97 -9.91
CA VAL A 28 -12.34 -7.57 -10.28
C VAL A 28 -11.45 -6.57 -9.49
N PRO A 29 -11.22 -6.75 -8.17
CA PRO A 29 -10.32 -5.88 -7.42
C PRO A 29 -8.87 -5.91 -7.94
N ASN A 30 -8.36 -7.09 -8.32
CA ASN A 30 -7.00 -7.25 -8.82
C ASN A 30 -6.79 -6.53 -10.16
N THR A 31 -7.79 -6.58 -11.05
CA THR A 31 -7.75 -5.86 -12.32
C THR A 31 -7.70 -4.33 -12.09
N VAL A 32 -8.41 -3.83 -11.07
CA VAL A 32 -8.36 -2.41 -10.69
C VAL A 32 -6.97 -2.03 -10.17
N THR A 33 -6.37 -2.82 -9.26
CA THR A 33 -5.02 -2.57 -8.73
C THR A 33 -3.98 -2.57 -9.86
N VAL A 34 -4.02 -3.56 -10.75
CA VAL A 34 -3.10 -3.65 -11.90
C VAL A 34 -3.30 -2.47 -12.86
N GLY A 35 -4.55 -2.16 -13.20
CA GLY A 35 -4.90 -1.00 -14.03
C GLY A 35 -4.40 0.32 -13.43
N ARG A 36 -4.51 0.48 -12.11
CA ARG A 36 -4.00 1.64 -11.36
C ARG A 36 -2.49 1.77 -11.46
N VAL A 37 -1.73 0.67 -11.39
CA VAL A 37 -0.27 0.69 -11.57
C VAL A 37 0.10 1.15 -12.98
N PHE A 38 -0.56 0.62 -14.02
CA PHE A 38 -0.33 1.07 -15.40
C PHE A 38 -0.70 2.55 -15.59
N LEU A 39 -1.84 2.97 -15.02
CA LEU A 39 -2.26 4.37 -15.06
C LEU A 39 -1.24 5.28 -14.37
N ALA A 40 -0.74 4.88 -13.20
CA ALA A 40 0.31 5.59 -12.48
C ALA A 40 1.58 5.74 -13.32
N ILE A 41 2.07 4.67 -13.95
CA ILE A 41 3.25 4.73 -14.83
C ILE A 41 3.00 5.71 -15.99
N GLY A 42 1.82 5.63 -16.62
CA GLY A 42 1.42 6.57 -17.66
C GLY A 42 1.47 8.02 -17.18
N THR A 43 0.86 8.31 -16.02
CA THR A 43 0.89 9.63 -15.39
C THR A 43 2.31 10.13 -15.16
N LEU A 44 3.20 9.27 -14.63
CA LEU A 44 4.58 9.66 -14.36
C LEU A 44 5.34 9.98 -15.65
N CYS A 45 5.14 9.21 -16.73
CA CYS A 45 5.73 9.51 -18.04
C CYS A 45 5.33 10.90 -18.58
N LEU A 46 4.10 11.34 -18.30
CA LEU A 46 3.63 12.68 -18.70
C LEU A 46 4.37 13.80 -17.94
N LEU A 47 4.88 13.56 -16.74
CA LEU A 47 5.59 14.58 -15.94
C LEU A 47 6.93 15.01 -16.55
N TRP A 48 7.55 14.17 -17.39
CA TRP A 48 8.76 14.54 -18.14
C TRP A 48 8.48 15.46 -19.33
N GLN A 49 7.22 15.59 -19.74
CA GLN A 49 6.89 16.43 -20.88
C GLN A 49 6.92 17.92 -20.48
N PRO A 50 7.58 18.78 -21.27
CA PRO A 50 7.71 20.20 -20.94
C PRO A 50 6.38 20.96 -21.10
N ALA A 51 5.45 20.44 -21.91
CA ALA A 51 4.18 21.10 -22.22
C ALA A 51 3.26 21.18 -21.00
N ASP A 52 2.73 22.36 -20.70
CA ASP A 52 1.85 22.59 -19.55
C ASP A 52 0.56 21.77 -19.62
N SER A 53 0.00 21.59 -20.82
CA SER A 53 -1.16 20.73 -21.05
C SER A 53 -0.94 19.28 -20.60
N MET A 54 0.29 18.77 -20.74
CA MET A 54 0.65 17.42 -20.29
C MET A 54 0.76 17.35 -18.77
N LYS A 55 1.25 18.42 -18.12
CA LYS A 55 1.31 18.52 -16.65
C LYS A 55 -0.08 18.62 -16.03
N TRP A 56 -1.00 19.37 -16.63
CA TRP A 56 -2.41 19.38 -16.22
C TRP A 56 -3.08 18.03 -16.41
N THR A 57 -2.79 17.35 -17.52
CA THR A 57 -3.26 15.98 -17.74
C THR A 57 -2.73 15.04 -16.65
N ALA A 58 -1.43 15.12 -16.34
CA ALA A 58 -0.82 14.33 -15.27
C ALA A 58 -1.40 14.66 -13.89
N PHE A 59 -1.74 15.92 -13.61
CA PHE A 59 -2.40 16.34 -12.38
C PHE A 59 -3.78 15.67 -12.24
N ILE A 60 -4.60 15.71 -13.28
CA ILE A 60 -5.92 15.06 -13.29
C ILE A 60 -5.77 13.54 -13.13
N LEU A 61 -4.84 12.93 -13.87
CA LEU A 61 -4.59 11.50 -13.75
C LEU A 61 -4.05 11.11 -12.37
N THR A 62 -3.26 11.96 -11.71
CA THR A 62 -2.79 11.75 -10.33
C THR A 62 -3.97 11.65 -9.37
N ILE A 63 -4.96 12.54 -9.51
CA ILE A 63 -6.20 12.49 -8.71
C ILE A 63 -6.96 11.18 -8.97
N ILE A 64 -7.06 10.76 -10.23
CA ILE A 64 -7.73 9.49 -10.58
C ILE A 64 -7.01 8.29 -9.98
N VAL A 65 -5.67 8.23 -10.07
CA VAL A 65 -4.86 7.15 -9.49
C VAL A 65 -5.07 7.06 -7.98
N ILE A 66 -5.05 8.19 -7.28
CA ILE A 66 -5.34 8.26 -5.83
C ILE A 66 -6.76 7.79 -5.52
N TRP A 67 -7.73 8.15 -6.37
CA TRP A 67 -9.12 7.79 -6.14
C TRP A 67 -9.37 6.29 -6.37
N MET A 68 -8.66 5.68 -7.33
CA MET A 68 -8.72 4.24 -7.60
C MET A 68 -8.31 3.38 -6.40
N ASP A 69 -7.36 3.86 -5.58
CA ASP A 69 -6.90 3.23 -4.33
C ASP A 69 -7.96 3.17 -3.22
N GLY A 70 -8.99 4.02 -3.30
CA GLY A 70 -10.14 3.91 -2.41
C GLY A 70 -11.20 2.92 -2.93
N ILE A 71 -11.26 2.75 -4.24
CA ILE A 71 -12.33 2.03 -4.92
C ILE A 71 -12.12 0.52 -4.85
N ASP A 72 -10.89 0.04 -5.07
CA ASP A 72 -10.54 -1.38 -4.92
C ASP A 72 -10.89 -1.91 -3.52
N GLY A 73 -10.56 -1.18 -2.45
CA GLY A 73 -10.86 -1.54 -1.07
C GLY A 73 -12.36 -1.47 -0.74
N TYR A 74 -13.12 -0.59 -1.39
CA TYR A 74 -14.59 -0.59 -1.29
C TYR A 74 -15.20 -1.80 -2.01
N LEU A 75 -14.73 -2.08 -3.23
CA LEU A 75 -15.27 -3.13 -4.08
C LEU A 75 -14.96 -4.52 -3.52
N ALA A 76 -13.76 -4.73 -2.95
CA ALA A 76 -13.37 -5.96 -2.27
C ALA A 76 -14.27 -6.26 -1.07
N ARG A 77 -14.62 -5.24 -0.27
CA ARG A 77 -15.55 -5.39 0.88
C ARG A 77 -16.97 -5.71 0.43
N LYS A 78 -17.43 -5.08 -0.65
CA LYS A 78 -18.79 -5.26 -1.17
C LYS A 78 -19.00 -6.62 -1.85
N LEU A 79 -17.99 -7.09 -2.60
CA LEU A 79 -18.08 -8.32 -3.38
C LEU A 79 -17.79 -9.59 -2.56
N LYS A 80 -17.30 -9.48 -1.32
CA LYS A 80 -16.82 -10.61 -0.47
C LYS A 80 -15.76 -11.50 -1.16
N GLN A 81 -15.25 -11.10 -2.31
CA GLN A 81 -14.24 -11.80 -3.08
C GLN A 81 -12.86 -11.38 -2.59
N THR A 82 -12.46 -11.91 -1.43
CA THR A 82 -11.11 -11.72 -0.89
C THR A 82 -10.28 -12.96 -1.21
N SER A 83 -9.36 -12.85 -2.16
CA SER A 83 -8.37 -13.89 -2.43
C SER A 83 -7.06 -13.53 -1.73
N LYS A 84 -6.36 -14.54 -1.18
CA LYS A 84 -5.05 -14.32 -0.52
C LYS A 84 -4.05 -13.66 -1.46
N LEU A 85 -4.02 -14.10 -2.73
CA LEU A 85 -3.15 -13.55 -3.76
C LEU A 85 -3.53 -12.12 -4.15
N GLY A 86 -4.83 -11.81 -4.23
CA GLY A 86 -5.32 -10.45 -4.49
C GLY A 86 -4.93 -9.47 -3.38
N GLY A 87 -5.03 -9.87 -2.11
CA GLY A 87 -4.60 -9.03 -0.98
C GLY A 87 -3.10 -8.74 -0.97
N ILE A 88 -2.26 -9.69 -1.41
CA ILE A 88 -0.82 -9.47 -1.55
C ILE A 88 -0.53 -8.51 -2.70
N LEU A 89 -1.20 -8.67 -3.85
CA LEU A 89 -1.03 -7.77 -5.00
C LEU A 89 -1.51 -6.36 -4.72
N ASP A 90 -2.56 -6.19 -3.92
CA ASP A 90 -3.06 -4.89 -3.47
C ASP A 90 -1.99 -4.15 -2.65
N ILE A 91 -1.48 -4.79 -1.60
CA ILE A 91 -0.41 -4.24 -0.73
C ILE A 91 0.85 -3.92 -1.55
N ALA A 92 1.22 -4.81 -2.48
CA ALA A 92 2.38 -4.60 -3.34
C ALA A 92 2.15 -3.43 -4.31
N GLY A 93 0.98 -3.36 -4.94
CA GLY A 93 0.59 -2.29 -5.85
C GLY A 93 0.58 -0.92 -5.19
N ASP A 94 0.05 -0.82 -3.97
CA ASP A 94 0.06 0.42 -3.17
C ASP A 94 1.49 0.92 -2.97
N ARG A 95 2.38 0.01 -2.56
CA ARG A 95 3.79 0.35 -2.29
C ARG A 95 4.53 0.75 -3.56
N VAL A 96 4.28 0.04 -4.67
CA VAL A 96 4.91 0.34 -5.96
C VAL A 96 4.48 1.73 -6.45
N VAL A 97 3.18 2.04 -6.43
CA VAL A 97 2.68 3.36 -6.85
C VAL A 97 3.24 4.45 -5.93
N GLU A 98 3.20 4.26 -4.61
CA GLU A 98 3.76 5.22 -3.65
C GLU A 98 5.25 5.52 -3.92
N MET A 99 6.07 4.47 -4.06
CA MET A 99 7.50 4.65 -4.31
C MET A 99 7.77 5.25 -5.70
N ALA A 100 7.01 4.86 -6.73
CA ALA A 100 7.19 5.39 -8.08
C ALA A 100 6.97 6.90 -8.13
N TYR A 101 5.94 7.42 -7.45
CA TYR A 101 5.70 8.86 -7.34
C TYR A 101 6.85 9.58 -6.61
N TRP A 102 7.24 9.11 -5.42
CA TRP A 102 8.31 9.75 -4.65
C TRP A 102 9.65 9.75 -5.39
N ILE A 103 10.01 8.64 -6.02
CA ILE A 103 11.26 8.52 -6.80
C ILE A 103 11.19 9.43 -8.03
N CYS A 104 10.08 9.43 -8.77
CA CYS A 104 9.90 10.29 -9.94
C CYS A 104 10.06 11.78 -9.58
N PHE A 105 9.38 12.24 -8.52
CA PHE A 105 9.52 13.62 -8.05
C PHE A 105 10.96 13.95 -7.66
N SER A 106 11.68 13.01 -7.04
CA SER A 106 13.08 13.23 -6.70
C SER A 106 13.99 13.28 -7.93
N VAL A 107 13.76 12.43 -8.94
CA VAL A 107 14.54 12.41 -10.19
C VAL A 107 14.31 13.69 -11.00
N LEU A 108 13.08 14.21 -10.97
CA LEU A 108 12.74 15.52 -11.56
C LEU A 108 13.28 16.71 -10.74
N ASN A 109 13.99 16.47 -9.63
CA ASN A 109 14.50 17.45 -8.68
C ASN A 109 13.42 18.32 -8.01
N TRP A 110 12.18 17.82 -7.92
CA TRP A 110 11.06 18.54 -7.27
C TRP A 110 11.05 18.36 -5.76
N ILE A 111 11.64 17.27 -5.27
CA ILE A 111 11.81 16.97 -3.85
C ILE A 111 13.22 16.43 -3.61
N PRO A 112 13.76 16.53 -2.39
CA PRO A 112 15.09 16.02 -2.10
C PRO A 112 15.09 14.49 -2.00
N VAL A 113 16.18 13.87 -2.46
CA VAL A 113 16.36 12.41 -2.55
C VAL A 113 16.21 11.66 -1.23
N TRP A 114 16.44 12.31 -0.10
CA TRP A 114 16.26 11.68 1.21
C TRP A 114 14.80 11.34 1.51
N ILE A 115 13.83 11.99 0.86
CA ILE A 115 12.40 11.72 1.04
C ILE A 115 12.04 10.31 0.56
N PRO A 116 12.18 9.94 -0.73
CA PRO A 116 11.88 8.58 -1.17
C PRO A 116 12.68 7.52 -0.40
N LEU A 117 13.95 7.80 -0.07
CA LEU A 117 14.77 6.90 0.74
C LEU A 117 14.18 6.66 2.14
N LEU A 118 13.68 7.71 2.79
CA LEU A 118 13.03 7.60 4.09
C LEU A 118 11.77 6.72 4.01
N PHE A 119 10.92 6.93 3.01
CA PHE A 119 9.72 6.12 2.83
C PHE A 119 10.05 4.66 2.51
N LEU A 120 11.06 4.41 1.68
CA LEU A 120 11.55 3.07 1.35
C LEU A 120 12.08 2.36 2.60
N VAL A 121 13.08 2.93 3.27
CA VAL A 121 13.73 2.33 4.45
C VAL A 121 12.69 2.08 5.55
N ARG A 122 11.95 3.12 5.95
CA ARG A 122 10.93 2.97 6.99
C ARG A 122 9.88 1.93 6.59
N GLY A 123 9.40 1.98 5.35
CA GLY A 123 8.40 1.06 4.81
C GLY A 123 8.86 -0.40 4.94
N THR A 124 10.02 -0.73 4.38
CA THR A 124 10.58 -2.08 4.40
C THR A 124 10.86 -2.57 5.82
N PHE A 125 11.41 -1.73 6.71
CA PHE A 125 11.66 -2.11 8.10
C PHE A 125 10.35 -2.43 8.86
N VAL A 126 9.34 -1.57 8.74
CA VAL A 126 8.05 -1.79 9.38
C VAL A 126 7.35 -3.03 8.84
N ASP A 127 7.41 -3.26 7.53
CA ASP A 127 6.80 -4.42 6.88
C ASP A 127 7.50 -5.72 7.29
N ALA A 128 8.84 -5.73 7.35
CA ALA A 128 9.61 -6.89 7.81
C ALA A 128 9.29 -7.28 9.26
N ILE A 129 9.22 -6.29 10.17
CA ILE A 129 8.85 -6.53 11.57
C ILE A 129 7.43 -7.11 11.67
N ARG A 130 6.49 -6.56 10.91
CA ARG A 130 5.09 -7.06 10.89
C ARG A 130 4.98 -8.45 10.29
N ALA A 131 5.73 -8.74 9.23
CA ALA A 131 5.77 -10.06 8.60
C ALA A 131 6.24 -11.10 9.62
N HIS A 132 7.37 -10.84 10.29
CA HIS A 132 7.89 -11.73 11.31
C HIS A 132 6.94 -11.88 12.52
N ALA A 133 6.32 -10.80 12.98
CA ALA A 133 5.31 -10.87 14.03
C ALA A 133 4.09 -11.71 13.61
N SER A 134 3.66 -11.61 12.34
CA SER A 134 2.56 -12.41 11.79
C SER A 134 2.89 -13.91 11.71
N GLU A 135 4.14 -14.27 11.40
CA GLU A 135 4.60 -15.67 11.44
C GLU A 135 4.54 -16.25 12.86
N GLN A 136 4.77 -15.42 13.87
CA GLN A 136 4.66 -15.79 15.28
C GLN A 136 3.22 -15.79 15.82
N GLY A 137 2.21 -15.56 14.95
CA GLY A 137 0.80 -15.58 15.32
C GLY A 137 0.27 -14.26 15.90
N PHE A 138 1.05 -13.18 15.86
CA PHE A 138 0.55 -11.85 16.23
C PHE A 138 -0.29 -11.27 15.08
N THR A 139 -1.45 -10.74 15.42
CA THR A 139 -2.37 -10.12 14.47
C THR A 139 -2.26 -8.59 14.53
N ALA A 140 -2.71 -7.89 13.48
CA ALA A 140 -2.79 -6.44 13.52
C ALA A 140 -3.85 -5.92 14.52
N PHE A 141 -4.80 -6.77 14.92
CA PHE A 141 -5.95 -6.45 15.79
C PHE A 141 -6.33 -7.66 16.66
N GLY A 142 -6.78 -7.43 17.90
CA GLY A 142 -7.28 -8.48 18.81
C GLY A 142 -6.39 -8.72 20.03
N GLN A 143 -6.65 -9.80 20.77
CA GLN A 143 -5.90 -10.15 21.99
C GLN A 143 -4.42 -10.46 21.73
N ASN A 144 -4.09 -10.95 20.53
CA ASN A 144 -2.72 -11.23 20.08
C ASN A 144 -2.14 -10.09 19.24
N THR A 145 -2.48 -8.83 19.54
CA THR A 145 -1.88 -7.71 18.81
C THR A 145 -0.42 -7.49 19.23
N MET A 146 0.44 -7.24 18.25
CA MET A 146 1.83 -6.86 18.50
C MET A 146 1.94 -5.56 19.31
N MET A 147 0.95 -4.66 19.19
CA MET A 147 1.02 -3.37 19.85
C MET A 147 0.37 -3.37 21.21
N GLN A 148 1.17 -3.10 22.23
CA GLN A 148 0.82 -3.07 23.63
C GLN A 148 0.42 -1.64 24.06
N SER A 149 1.06 -0.61 23.51
CA SER A 149 0.82 0.78 23.96
C SER A 149 -0.47 1.39 23.36
N PRO A 150 -1.22 2.21 24.11
CA PRO A 150 -2.41 2.91 23.59
C PRO A 150 -2.08 3.84 22.42
N VAL A 151 -0.91 4.49 22.47
CA VAL A 151 -0.41 5.40 21.44
C VAL A 151 -0.03 4.62 20.17
N GLY A 152 0.62 3.47 20.31
CA GLY A 152 0.91 2.56 19.20
C GLY A 152 -0.37 2.08 18.52
N LYS A 153 -1.32 1.55 19.30
CA LYS A 153 -2.65 1.15 18.78
C LYS A 153 -3.35 2.28 18.03
N PHE A 154 -3.33 3.50 18.56
CA PHE A 154 -3.93 4.65 17.87
C PHE A 154 -3.17 5.02 16.58
N LEU A 155 -1.85 5.17 16.62
CA LEU A 155 -1.05 5.64 15.47
C LEU A 155 -0.94 4.62 14.33
N VAL A 156 -1.01 3.34 14.65
CA VAL A 156 -0.75 2.27 13.67
C VAL A 156 -2.01 1.46 13.37
N ALA A 157 -2.81 1.11 14.38
CA ALA A 157 -3.97 0.25 14.20
C ALA A 157 -5.26 1.03 13.90
N SER A 158 -5.35 2.32 14.23
CA SER A 158 -6.56 3.10 13.96
C SER A 158 -6.78 3.33 12.45
N ASN A 159 -8.02 3.10 12.01
CA ASN A 159 -8.47 3.47 10.67
C ASN A 159 -8.37 4.98 10.43
N PHE A 160 -8.60 5.78 11.47
CA PHE A 160 -8.48 7.24 11.39
C PHE A 160 -7.04 7.64 11.04
N SER A 161 -6.05 7.11 11.75
CA SER A 161 -4.63 7.42 11.49
C SER A 161 -4.17 6.95 10.10
N ARG A 162 -4.63 5.77 9.65
CA ARG A 162 -4.37 5.29 8.27
C ARG A 162 -4.95 6.23 7.23
N PHE A 163 -6.21 6.62 7.39
CA PHE A 163 -6.90 7.50 6.47
C PHE A 163 -6.26 8.89 6.43
N THR A 164 -6.00 9.52 7.58
CA THR A 164 -5.34 10.84 7.63
C THR A 164 -3.98 10.82 6.96
N TYR A 165 -3.18 9.78 7.19
CA TYR A 165 -1.88 9.63 6.52
C TYR A 165 -2.00 9.46 5.01
N ALA A 166 -2.98 8.67 4.54
CA ALA A 166 -3.25 8.52 3.11
C ALA A 166 -3.66 9.85 2.47
N VAL A 167 -4.56 10.60 3.12
CA VAL A 167 -5.00 11.93 2.66
C VAL A 167 -3.83 12.91 2.61
N VAL A 168 -2.98 12.94 3.63
CA VAL A 168 -1.80 13.82 3.65
C VAL A 168 -0.87 13.54 2.47
N LYS A 169 -0.60 12.26 2.15
CA LYS A 169 0.21 11.89 0.99
C LYS A 169 -0.47 12.24 -0.33
N ALA A 170 -1.77 11.96 -0.46
CA ALA A 170 -2.55 12.32 -1.63
C ALA A 170 -2.48 13.82 -1.92
N VAL A 171 -2.67 14.65 -0.87
CA VAL A 171 -2.54 16.10 -0.96
C VAL A 171 -1.11 16.49 -1.35
N ALA A 172 -0.08 15.88 -0.75
CA ALA A 172 1.31 16.14 -1.12
C ALA A 172 1.57 15.83 -2.61
N PHE A 173 1.10 14.70 -3.13
CA PHE A 173 1.26 14.32 -4.54
C PHE A 173 0.56 15.31 -5.47
N CYS A 174 -0.70 15.65 -5.19
CA CYS A 174 -1.42 16.63 -5.99
C CYS A 174 -0.74 18.00 -5.94
N LEU A 175 -0.33 18.48 -4.76
CA LEU A 175 0.33 19.77 -4.63
C LEU A 175 1.68 19.82 -5.33
N VAL A 176 2.49 18.75 -5.27
CA VAL A 176 3.79 18.68 -5.97
C VAL A 176 3.60 18.77 -7.49
N VAL A 177 2.66 17.98 -8.05
CA VAL A 177 2.36 18.04 -9.49
C VAL A 177 1.77 19.40 -9.86
N GLY A 178 0.82 19.90 -9.06
CA GLY A 178 0.14 21.17 -9.26
C GLY A 178 1.10 22.36 -9.20
N ALA A 179 2.06 22.37 -8.27
CA ALA A 179 3.07 23.42 -8.15
C ALA A 179 3.97 23.56 -9.38
N HIS A 180 4.15 22.48 -10.15
CA HIS A 180 4.96 22.46 -11.36
C HIS A 180 4.19 22.77 -12.66
N THR A 181 2.88 23.00 -12.56
CA THR A 181 2.07 23.61 -13.64
C THR A 181 2.36 25.11 -13.73
N GLN A 182 2.08 25.72 -14.87
CA GLN A 182 2.25 27.16 -15.10
C GLN A 182 1.48 28.00 -14.08
N LEU A 183 0.26 27.59 -13.73
CA LEU A 183 -0.54 28.24 -12.68
C LEU A 183 0.11 28.04 -11.30
N GLY A 184 0.58 26.85 -10.99
CA GLY A 184 1.25 26.56 -9.72
C GLY A 184 2.50 27.41 -9.50
N GLN A 185 3.28 27.63 -10.56
CA GLN A 185 4.44 28.51 -10.54
C GLN A 185 4.04 29.98 -10.36
N GLN A 186 2.98 30.44 -11.05
CA GLN A 186 2.48 31.81 -10.91
C GLN A 186 2.00 32.11 -9.47
N TRP A 187 1.37 31.14 -8.81
CA TRP A 187 0.85 31.28 -7.45
C TRP A 187 1.88 30.88 -6.37
N SER A 188 3.11 30.54 -6.77
CA SER A 188 4.17 30.08 -5.87
C SER A 188 3.71 28.98 -4.91
N LEU A 189 3.12 27.91 -5.46
CA LEU A 189 2.60 26.79 -4.66
C LEU A 189 3.70 25.86 -4.12
N GLU A 190 4.94 26.00 -4.60
CA GLU A 190 6.07 25.13 -4.23
C GLU A 190 6.32 25.04 -2.72
N PRO A 191 6.36 26.13 -1.93
CA PRO A 191 6.58 26.05 -0.48
C PRO A 191 5.45 25.29 0.23
N ILE A 192 4.21 25.42 -0.26
CA ILE A 192 3.05 24.73 0.29
C ILE A 192 3.16 23.24 -0.03
N ALA A 193 3.52 22.88 -1.26
CA ALA A 193 3.77 21.49 -1.64
C ALA A 193 4.86 20.86 -0.77
N MET A 194 6.00 21.55 -0.60
CA MET A 194 7.12 21.09 0.22
C MET A 194 6.74 20.94 1.70
N PHE A 195 5.91 21.82 2.25
CA PHE A 195 5.37 21.66 3.60
C PHE A 195 4.62 20.33 3.75
N PHE A 196 3.74 19.99 2.81
CA PHE A 196 2.99 18.73 2.85
C PHE A 196 3.89 17.50 2.64
N VAL A 197 4.92 17.60 1.79
CA VAL A 197 5.92 16.56 1.62
C VAL A 197 6.64 16.28 2.94
N TYR A 198 7.18 17.32 3.60
CA TYR A 198 7.85 17.15 4.89
C TYR A 198 6.90 16.70 5.99
N PHE A 199 5.68 17.24 6.03
CA PHE A 199 4.67 16.81 6.98
C PHE A 199 4.34 15.32 6.82
N SER A 200 4.22 14.83 5.58
CA SER A 200 4.01 13.41 5.28
C SER A 200 5.19 12.55 5.72
N ALA A 201 6.43 13.02 5.54
CA ALA A 201 7.64 12.32 5.97
C ALA A 201 7.72 12.23 7.51
N VAL A 202 7.43 13.33 8.22
CA VAL A 202 7.36 13.34 9.69
C VAL A 202 6.27 12.40 10.18
N PHE A 203 5.08 12.44 9.58
CA PHE A 203 3.99 11.51 9.90
C PHE A 203 4.42 10.06 9.68
N CYS A 204 5.13 9.77 8.57
CA CYS A 204 5.66 8.44 8.27
C CYS A 204 6.57 7.93 9.41
N VAL A 205 7.51 8.76 9.88
CA VAL A 205 8.40 8.44 11.00
C VAL A 205 7.61 8.20 12.29
N ILE A 206 6.72 9.13 12.67
CA ILE A 206 5.90 9.04 13.88
C ILE A 206 5.10 7.74 13.93
N ARG A 207 4.53 7.32 12.81
CA ARG A 207 3.78 6.05 12.72
C ARG A 207 4.67 4.82 12.69
N GLY A 208 5.92 4.93 12.26
CA GLY A 208 6.85 3.82 12.19
C GLY A 208 7.45 3.49 13.56
N LEU A 209 7.66 4.52 14.37
CA LEU A 209 8.36 4.42 15.65
C LEU A 209 7.73 3.40 16.64
N PRO A 210 6.40 3.37 16.86
CA PRO A 210 5.80 2.39 17.77
C PRO A 210 6.07 0.94 17.37
N VAL A 211 6.11 0.64 16.08
CA VAL A 211 6.36 -0.71 15.57
C VAL A 211 7.77 -1.19 15.95
N ILE A 212 8.75 -0.30 15.84
CA ILE A 212 10.16 -0.61 16.13
C ILE A 212 10.41 -0.70 17.63
N LEU A 213 9.74 0.12 18.43
CA LEU A 213 9.90 0.11 19.89
C LEU A 213 9.24 -1.11 20.52
N GLU A 214 8.01 -1.44 20.11
CA GLU A 214 7.24 -2.52 20.72
C GLU A 214 7.63 -3.90 20.19
N SER A 215 8.32 -3.98 19.05
CA SER A 215 8.89 -5.24 18.55
C SER A 215 9.89 -5.86 19.53
N LYS A 216 10.73 -5.02 20.16
CA LYS A 216 11.75 -5.49 21.11
C LYS A 216 11.13 -6.21 22.31
N SER A 217 10.04 -5.66 22.88
CA SER A 217 9.36 -6.29 24.01
C SER A 217 8.66 -7.58 23.64
N VAL A 218 8.10 -7.65 22.42
CA VAL A 218 7.37 -8.84 21.95
C VAL A 218 8.32 -10.02 21.72
N PHE A 219 9.49 -9.78 21.11
CA PHE A 219 10.43 -10.85 20.79
C PHE A 219 11.27 -11.32 21.99
N GLN A 220 11.48 -10.49 23.01
CA GLN A 220 12.24 -10.85 24.22
C GLN A 220 11.48 -11.80 25.17
N HIS A 221 10.16 -11.91 25.09
CA HIS A 221 9.37 -12.77 26.01
C HIS A 221 9.26 -14.24 25.57
N ARG A 222 9.88 -14.64 24.44
CA ARG A 222 9.77 -16.01 23.91
C ARG A 222 11.11 -16.69 23.53
N THR A 223 12.24 -16.02 23.73
CA THR A 223 13.58 -16.63 23.71
C THR A 223 14.00 -17.03 25.11
#